data_AF-A0A504JKE6-F1
#
_entry.id   AF-A0A504JKE6-F1
#
_cell.length_a   1.000
_cell.length_b   1.000
_cell.length_c   1.000
_cell.angle_alpha   90.00
_cell.angle_beta   90.00
_cell.angle_gamma   90.00
#
_symmetry.space_group_name_H-M   'P 1'
#
loop_
_entity.id
_entity.type
_entity.pdbx_description
1 polymer ?
#
loop_
_entity_poly.entity_id
_entity_poly.type
_entity_poly.pdbx_seq_one_letter_code
_entity_poly.pdbx_strand_id
1 'polypeptide(L)'
;MKIVIQLVLWVVIGFLGYLVFNSVNGPVQFNKLKKARYAKAVENLRDIRTAQLAHRTITGKFQKDPSKLITFIDTAKFTLTQRRDSSFIRFNKILKIDEPRDTIVIDTLGYASVKDSLFKKGSHKTMMNVPIEGVDANFELDAGYINKNDLRIPVFEVKVSKDVLLHDQDEDLVAQEKEVVSVDGVNGAFLSVGSMTEVMTSGNWPRTYGANDQ
;
A
#
# COMPACT_ATOMS: atom_id res chain seq x y z
N MET A 1 0.00 11.58 65.09
CA MET A 1 0.70 10.57 64.25
C MET A 1 -0.27 9.74 63.40
N LYS A 2 -1.34 9.15 63.96
CA LYS A 2 -2.33 8.35 63.18
C LYS A 2 -2.99 9.09 62.01
N ILE A 3 -3.38 10.36 62.19
CA ILE A 3 -4.09 11.16 61.17
C ILE A 3 -3.20 11.52 59.98
N VAL A 4 -1.93 11.84 60.22
CA VAL A 4 -0.97 12.20 59.16
C VAL A 4 -0.68 11.00 58.27
N ILE A 5 -0.47 9.82 58.86
CA ILE A 5 -0.27 8.57 58.12
C ILE A 5 -1.51 8.23 57.28
N GLN A 6 -2.71 8.44 57.83
CA GLN A 6 -3.96 8.18 57.11
C GLN A 6 -4.15 9.13 55.91
N LEU A 7 -3.81 10.41 56.06
CA LEU A 7 -3.83 11.39 54.95
C LEU A 7 -2.82 11.04 53.86
N VAL A 8 -1.59 10.67 54.23
CA VAL A 8 -0.58 10.21 53.26
C VAL A 8 -1.06 8.96 52.53
N LEU A 9 -1.66 8.00 53.24
CA LEU A 9 -2.20 6.79 52.63
C LEU A 9 -3.32 7.11 51.62
N TRP A 10 -4.19 8.07 51.92
CA TRP A 10 -5.22 8.53 50.98
C TRP A 10 -4.64 9.16 49.71
N VAL A 11 -3.57 9.96 49.84
CA VAL A 11 -2.86 10.52 48.68
C VAL A 11 -2.23 9.40 47.84
N VAL A 12 -1.60 8.41 48.49
CA VAL A 12 -1.02 7.25 47.80
C VAL A 12 -2.09 6.42 47.08
N ILE A 13 -3.26 6.20 47.71
CA ILE A 13 -4.38 5.48 47.09
C ILE A 13 -4.91 6.25 45.86
N GLY A 14 -5.05 7.57 45.95
CA GLY A 14 -5.44 8.41 44.81
C GLY A 14 -4.43 8.35 43.67
N PHE A 15 -3.13 8.40 44.00
CA PHE A 15 -2.05 8.28 43.02
C PHE A 15 -2.02 6.90 42.34
N LEU A 16 -2.16 5.82 43.10
CA LEU A 16 -2.26 4.47 42.57
C LEU A 16 -3.49 4.29 41.68
N GLY A 17 -4.64 4.87 42.08
CA GLY A 17 -5.86 4.87 41.26
C GLY A 17 -5.66 5.58 39.92
N TYR A 18 -4.95 6.71 39.91
CA TYR A 18 -4.59 7.42 38.68
C TYR A 18 -3.65 6.59 37.79
N LEU A 19 -2.63 5.95 38.36
CA LEU A 19 -1.72 5.08 37.61
C LEU A 19 -2.46 3.91 36.93
N VAL A 20 -3.39 3.26 37.64
CA VAL A 20 -4.20 2.17 37.08
C VAL A 20 -5.09 2.68 35.93
N PHE A 21 -5.74 3.84 36.12
CA PHE A 21 -6.55 4.44 35.06
C PHE A 21 -5.73 4.78 33.82
N ASN A 22 -4.54 5.38 34.00
CA ASN A 22 -3.65 5.72 32.90
C ASN A 22 -3.12 4.47 32.17
N SER A 23 -2.80 3.41 32.93
CA SER A 23 -2.35 2.11 32.39
C SER A 23 -3.40 1.47 31.48
N VAL A 24 -4.69 1.57 31.80
CA VAL A 24 -5.77 1.03 30.96
C VAL A 24 -6.07 1.94 29.76
N ASN A 25 -6.05 3.27 29.94
CA ASN A 25 -6.38 4.20 28.87
C ASN A 25 -5.28 4.37 27.82
N GLY A 26 -4.01 4.23 28.19
CA GLY A 26 -2.87 4.35 27.27
C GLY A 26 -3.03 3.44 26.02
N PRO A 27 -3.17 2.12 26.19
CA PRO A 27 -3.35 1.18 25.08
C PRO A 27 -4.60 1.45 24.22
N VAL A 28 -5.68 1.96 24.82
CA VAL A 28 -6.91 2.26 24.10
C VAL A 28 -6.72 3.47 23.18
N GLN A 29 -6.09 4.54 23.67
CA GLN A 29 -5.81 5.72 22.87
C GLN A 29 -4.78 5.43 21.78
N PHE A 30 -3.74 4.66 22.11
CA PHE A 30 -2.75 4.18 21.15
C PHE A 30 -3.43 3.43 19.99
N ASN A 31 -4.32 2.48 20.29
CA ASN A 31 -5.02 1.72 19.25
C ASN A 31 -5.92 2.60 18.37
N LYS A 32 -6.60 3.61 18.93
CA LYS A 32 -7.41 4.55 18.14
C LYS A 32 -6.54 5.39 17.20
N LEU A 33 -5.46 5.95 17.72
CA LEU A 33 -4.53 6.78 16.95
C LEU A 33 -3.83 5.97 15.87
N LYS A 34 -3.34 4.78 16.22
CA LYS A 34 -2.76 3.81 15.28
C LYS A 34 -3.67 3.56 14.10
N LYS A 35 -4.95 3.25 14.36
CA LYS A 35 -5.92 2.99 13.29
C LYS A 35 -6.10 4.18 12.36
N ALA A 36 -6.19 5.39 12.92
CA ALA A 36 -6.32 6.61 12.13
C ALA A 36 -5.09 6.90 11.25
N ARG A 37 -3.88 6.72 11.79
CA ARG A 37 -2.63 6.97 11.05
C ARG A 37 -2.35 5.89 10.01
N TYR A 38 -2.59 4.62 10.34
CA TYR A 38 -2.42 3.52 9.41
C TYR A 38 -3.40 3.67 8.23
N ALA A 39 -4.65 4.06 8.47
CA ALA A 39 -5.59 4.31 7.38
C ALA A 39 -5.08 5.36 6.37
N LYS A 40 -4.52 6.47 6.85
CA LYS A 40 -3.92 7.51 5.98
C LYS A 40 -2.69 6.99 5.23
N ALA A 41 -1.78 6.28 5.92
CA ALA A 41 -0.58 5.72 5.30
C ALA A 41 -0.93 4.64 4.25
N VAL A 42 -1.94 3.82 4.52
CA VAL A 42 -2.46 2.80 3.60
C VAL A 42 -3.05 3.45 2.34
N GLU A 43 -3.77 4.57 2.45
CA GLU A 43 -4.27 5.30 1.28
C GLU A 43 -3.13 5.71 0.34
N ASN A 44 -2.07 6.30 0.89
CA ASN A 44 -0.88 6.69 0.11
C ASN A 44 -0.15 5.47 -0.49
N LEU A 45 0.04 4.39 0.29
CA LEU A 45 0.64 3.15 -0.23
C LEU A 45 -0.19 2.54 -1.36
N ARG A 46 -1.52 2.68 -1.30
CA ARG A 46 -2.43 2.19 -2.34
C ARG A 46 -2.36 3.03 -3.61
N ASP A 47 -2.22 4.35 -3.47
CA ASP A 47 -1.94 5.26 -4.58
C ASP A 47 -0.60 4.90 -5.25
N ILE A 48 0.46 4.67 -4.47
CA ILE A 48 1.77 4.24 -5.00
C ILE A 48 1.66 2.86 -5.69
N ARG A 49 0.95 1.90 -5.09
CA ARG A 49 0.70 0.58 -5.68
C ARG A 49 0.04 0.72 -7.06
N THR A 50 -0.97 1.56 -7.16
CA THR A 50 -1.72 1.80 -8.40
C THR A 50 -0.83 2.45 -9.46
N ALA A 51 0.02 3.41 -9.07
CA ALA A 51 1.04 3.99 -9.95
C ALA A 51 2.02 2.94 -10.48
N GLN A 52 2.52 2.06 -9.60
CA GLN A 52 3.48 1.02 -9.95
C GLN A 52 2.88 -0.01 -10.90
N LEU A 53 1.64 -0.42 -10.67
CA LEU A 53 0.91 -1.32 -11.57
C LEU A 53 0.70 -0.68 -12.94
N ALA A 54 0.31 0.59 -13.00
CA ALA A 54 0.20 1.33 -14.26
C ALA A 54 1.55 1.42 -15.01
N HIS A 55 2.64 1.70 -14.29
CA HIS A 55 3.98 1.74 -14.84
C HIS A 55 4.40 0.39 -15.43
N ARG A 56 4.09 -0.71 -14.75
CA ARG A 56 4.31 -2.07 -15.26
C ARG A 56 3.47 -2.36 -16.51
N THR A 57 2.21 -1.95 -16.55
CA THR A 57 1.34 -2.19 -17.71
C THR A 57 1.86 -1.49 -18.97
N ILE A 58 2.41 -0.27 -18.83
CA ILE A 58 2.89 0.53 -19.97
C ILE A 58 4.34 0.21 -20.34
N THR A 59 5.23 0.07 -19.35
CA THR A 59 6.69 -0.06 -19.57
C THR A 59 7.20 -1.49 -19.41
N GLY A 60 6.39 -2.40 -18.85
CA GLY A 60 6.77 -3.80 -18.58
C GLY A 60 7.64 -4.01 -17.33
N LYS A 61 7.98 -2.95 -16.60
CA LYS A 61 8.83 -3.00 -15.38
C LYS A 61 8.28 -2.10 -14.28
N PHE A 62 8.71 -2.30 -13.04
CA PHE A 62 8.43 -1.39 -11.93
C PHE A 62 9.48 -0.27 -11.84
N GLN A 63 9.13 0.82 -11.16
CA GLN A 63 10.01 1.97 -10.97
C GLN A 63 10.63 1.94 -9.57
N LYS A 64 11.95 2.15 -9.50
CA LYS A 64 12.70 2.23 -8.23
C LYS A 64 12.79 3.67 -7.70
N ASP A 65 12.73 4.65 -8.59
CA ASP A 65 12.92 6.06 -8.25
C ASP A 65 11.57 6.78 -8.09
N PRO A 66 11.27 7.35 -6.90
CA PRO A 66 10.01 8.03 -6.64
C PRO A 66 9.75 9.22 -7.57
N SER A 67 10.78 10.02 -7.87
CA SER A 67 10.65 11.21 -8.71
C SER A 67 10.32 10.84 -10.15
N LYS A 68 10.89 9.74 -10.63
CA LYS A 68 10.57 9.20 -11.97
C LYS A 68 9.17 8.61 -12.02
N LEU A 69 8.69 8.01 -10.93
CA LEU A 69 7.31 7.51 -10.84
C LEU A 69 6.30 8.67 -10.95
N ILE A 70 6.55 9.78 -10.25
CA ILE A 70 5.71 10.99 -10.33
C ILE A 70 5.73 11.57 -11.75
N THR A 71 6.91 11.70 -12.34
CA THR A 71 7.07 12.19 -13.72
C THR A 71 6.35 11.30 -14.73
N PHE A 72 6.39 9.97 -14.52
CA PHE A 72 5.65 9.02 -15.33
C PHE A 72 4.14 9.26 -15.24
N ILE A 73 3.59 9.46 -14.03
CA ILE A 73 2.15 9.73 -13.87
C ILE A 73 1.72 10.98 -14.64
N ASP A 74 2.55 12.03 -14.61
CA ASP A 74 2.25 13.29 -15.30
C ASP A 74 2.33 13.19 -16.84
N THR A 75 3.15 12.29 -17.39
CA THR A 75 3.42 12.21 -18.83
C THR A 75 2.75 11.03 -19.53
N ALA A 76 2.49 9.94 -18.81
CA ALA A 76 2.05 8.68 -19.39
C ALA A 76 0.57 8.71 -19.77
N LYS A 77 0.27 7.95 -20.84
CA LYS A 77 -1.08 7.74 -21.35
C LYS A 77 -1.34 6.25 -21.51
N PHE A 78 -2.52 5.80 -21.12
CA PHE A 78 -3.05 4.49 -21.44
C PHE A 78 -3.51 4.43 -22.88
N THR A 79 -3.12 3.39 -23.60
CA THR A 79 -3.71 3.01 -24.87
C THR A 79 -5.05 2.34 -24.62
N LEU A 80 -6.14 2.95 -25.05
CA LEU A 80 -7.46 2.34 -25.00
C LEU A 80 -7.56 1.36 -26.16
N THR A 81 -7.53 0.05 -25.86
CA THR A 81 -7.64 -1.00 -26.87
C THR A 81 -9.01 -1.67 -26.78
N GLN A 82 -9.67 -1.86 -27.91
CA GLN A 82 -10.86 -2.67 -28.04
C GLN A 82 -10.50 -3.98 -28.71
N ARG A 83 -10.86 -5.08 -28.05
CA ARG A 83 -10.78 -6.42 -28.63
C ARG A 83 -12.13 -6.79 -29.23
N ARG A 84 -12.17 -7.12 -30.52
CA ARG A 84 -13.35 -7.68 -31.19
C ARG A 84 -13.01 -9.00 -31.85
N ASP A 85 -13.89 -9.97 -31.68
CA ASP A 85 -13.78 -11.25 -32.38
C ASP A 85 -14.34 -11.08 -33.80
N SER A 86 -13.61 -11.57 -34.79
CA SER A 86 -13.96 -11.49 -36.20
C SER A 86 -13.73 -12.86 -36.83
N SER A 87 -14.62 -13.27 -37.72
CA SER A 87 -14.48 -14.53 -38.47
C SER A 87 -14.47 -14.22 -39.96
N PHE A 88 -13.55 -14.82 -40.69
CA PHE A 88 -13.49 -14.69 -42.15
C PHE A 88 -13.23 -16.05 -42.80
N ILE A 89 -13.76 -16.23 -44.01
CA ILE A 89 -13.54 -17.43 -44.79
C ILE A 89 -12.16 -17.37 -45.44
N ARG A 90 -11.37 -18.42 -45.28
CA ARG A 90 -10.08 -18.58 -45.95
C ARG A 90 -10.05 -19.91 -46.69
N PHE A 91 -9.73 -19.87 -47.98
CA PHE A 91 -9.54 -21.07 -48.78
C PHE A 91 -8.34 -21.88 -48.28
N ASN A 92 -8.58 -23.13 -47.89
CA ASN A 92 -7.54 -24.05 -47.46
C ASN A 92 -6.98 -24.81 -48.68
N LYS A 93 -5.75 -24.49 -49.09
CA LYS A 93 -5.11 -25.09 -50.28
C LYS A 93 -4.90 -26.60 -50.18
N ILE A 94 -4.81 -27.17 -48.98
CA ILE A 94 -4.59 -28.60 -48.76
C ILE A 94 -5.91 -29.36 -48.92
N LEU A 95 -6.95 -28.88 -48.23
CA LEU A 95 -8.27 -29.52 -48.22
C LEU A 95 -9.15 -29.11 -49.42
N LYS A 96 -8.76 -28.07 -50.17
CA LYS A 96 -9.49 -27.48 -51.30
C LYS A 96 -10.93 -27.05 -50.94
N ILE A 97 -11.15 -26.65 -49.70
CA ILE A 97 -12.43 -26.14 -49.19
C ILE A 97 -12.26 -24.77 -48.55
N ASP A 98 -13.35 -24.01 -48.53
CA ASP A 98 -13.47 -22.77 -47.79
C ASP A 98 -13.70 -23.06 -46.30
N GLU A 99 -12.78 -22.60 -45.45
CA GLU A 99 -12.82 -22.84 -44.00
C GLU A 99 -13.03 -21.51 -43.25
N PRO A 100 -13.99 -21.43 -42.31
CA PRO A 100 -14.09 -20.27 -41.43
C PRO A 100 -12.91 -20.23 -40.47
N ARG A 101 -12.27 -19.07 -40.36
CA ARG A 101 -11.17 -18.81 -39.44
C ARG A 101 -11.55 -17.67 -38.52
N ASP A 102 -11.56 -17.99 -37.23
CA ASP A 102 -11.75 -17.00 -36.18
C ASP A 102 -10.43 -16.29 -35.92
N THR A 103 -10.49 -14.96 -35.84
CA THR A 103 -9.38 -14.08 -35.52
C THR A 103 -9.82 -13.06 -34.50
N ILE A 104 -8.85 -12.58 -33.74
CA ILE A 104 -9.04 -11.48 -32.78
C ILE A 104 -8.44 -10.24 -33.41
N VAL A 105 -9.24 -9.18 -33.53
CA VAL A 105 -8.77 -7.86 -33.96
C VAL A 105 -8.69 -6.97 -32.73
N ILE A 106 -7.52 -6.36 -32.52
CA ILE A 106 -7.28 -5.40 -31.44
C ILE A 106 -7.14 -4.03 -32.08
N ASP A 107 -8.18 -3.20 -31.94
CA ASP A 107 -8.21 -1.83 -32.45
C ASP A 107 -7.85 -0.85 -31.33
N THR A 108 -7.04 0.18 -31.63
CA THR A 108 -6.69 1.22 -30.65
C THR A 108 -7.66 2.40 -30.79
N LEU A 109 -8.52 2.60 -29.79
CA LEU A 109 -9.56 3.64 -29.77
C LEU A 109 -9.03 5.03 -29.44
N GLY A 110 -7.87 5.12 -28.78
CA GLY A 110 -7.25 6.39 -28.42
C GLY A 110 -6.36 6.30 -27.19
N TYR A 111 -6.13 7.45 -26.55
CA TYR A 111 -5.25 7.57 -25.40
C TYR A 111 -5.95 8.28 -24.24
N ALA A 112 -5.84 7.72 -23.03
CA ALA A 112 -6.33 8.34 -21.78
C ALA A 112 -5.15 8.67 -20.86
N SER A 113 -5.15 9.85 -20.22
CA SER A 113 -4.07 10.22 -19.30
C SER A 113 -4.09 9.36 -18.03
N VAL A 114 -2.92 8.84 -17.63
CA VAL A 114 -2.79 8.02 -16.40
C VAL A 114 -3.22 8.82 -15.16
N LYS A 115 -2.77 10.07 -15.10
CA LYS A 115 -3.12 11.04 -14.06
C LYS A 115 -4.62 11.17 -13.82
N ASP A 116 -5.38 11.40 -14.89
CA ASP A 116 -6.82 11.68 -14.80
C ASP A 116 -7.63 10.41 -14.55
N SER A 117 -7.11 9.25 -14.95
CA SER A 117 -7.79 7.96 -14.80
C SER A 117 -7.60 7.33 -13.42
N LEU A 118 -6.45 7.54 -12.77
CA LEU A 118 -6.10 6.84 -11.54
C LEU A 118 -6.10 7.72 -10.29
N PHE A 119 -5.86 9.02 -10.43
CA PHE A 119 -5.67 9.91 -9.28
C PHE A 119 -6.72 11.01 -9.22
N LYS A 120 -7.20 11.29 -8.00
CA LYS A 120 -7.91 12.55 -7.73
C LYS A 120 -6.95 13.72 -7.98
N LYS A 121 -7.46 14.84 -8.50
CA LYS A 121 -6.66 16.02 -8.89
C LYS A 121 -5.61 16.38 -7.82
N GLY A 122 -4.34 16.17 -8.14
CA GLY A 122 -3.19 16.56 -7.30
C GLY A 122 -2.61 15.50 -6.36
N SER A 123 -3.30 14.37 -6.10
CA SER A 123 -2.87 13.36 -5.10
C SER A 123 -1.49 12.75 -5.38
N HIS A 124 -1.19 12.53 -6.66
CA HIS A 124 0.06 11.91 -7.14
C HIS A 124 1.36 12.62 -6.71
N LYS A 125 1.33 13.91 -6.37
CA LYS A 125 2.55 14.64 -5.97
C LYS A 125 2.92 14.42 -4.51
N THR A 126 1.91 14.19 -3.67
CA THR A 126 2.07 14.04 -2.22
C THR A 126 1.99 12.59 -1.76
N MET A 127 1.72 11.65 -2.68
CA MET A 127 1.60 10.23 -2.35
C MET A 127 2.88 9.63 -1.74
N MET A 128 4.04 10.21 -2.02
CA MET A 128 5.33 9.70 -1.50
C MET A 128 5.64 10.14 -0.08
N ASN A 129 4.96 11.18 0.41
CA ASN A 129 5.19 11.72 1.73
C ASN A 129 4.32 10.93 2.72
N VAL A 130 4.89 10.65 3.89
CA VAL A 130 4.14 10.03 4.99
C VAL A 130 3.14 11.06 5.53
N PRO A 131 1.81 10.77 5.54
CA PRO A 131 0.78 11.77 5.83
C PRO A 131 0.59 11.96 7.35
N ILE A 132 1.66 12.33 8.05
CA ILE A 132 1.71 12.52 9.50
C ILE A 132 2.24 13.90 9.83
N GLU A 133 1.53 14.61 10.70
CA GLU A 133 1.94 15.92 11.19
C GLU A 133 3.20 15.77 12.06
N GLY A 134 4.22 16.59 11.79
CA GLY A 134 5.47 16.63 12.55
C GLY A 134 6.59 15.72 12.03
N VAL A 135 6.34 14.92 10.98
CA VAL A 135 7.35 14.03 10.40
C VAL A 135 7.50 14.30 8.90
N ASP A 136 8.69 14.74 8.49
CA ASP A 136 9.08 14.82 7.08
C ASP A 136 9.80 13.53 6.68
N ALA A 137 9.03 12.47 6.46
CA ALA A 137 9.52 11.18 6.01
C ALA A 137 8.84 10.77 4.69
N ASN A 138 9.61 10.08 3.85
CA ASN A 138 9.12 9.52 2.60
C ASN A 138 9.03 8.01 2.69
N PHE A 139 8.14 7.42 1.89
CA PHE A 139 8.12 5.97 1.71
C PHE A 139 9.42 5.49 1.04
N GLU A 140 9.95 4.37 1.51
CA GLU A 140 11.07 3.70 0.86
C GLU A 140 10.54 2.87 -0.31
N LEU A 141 11.07 3.12 -1.51
CA LEU A 141 10.68 2.43 -2.74
C LEU A 141 11.86 1.61 -3.27
N ASP A 142 11.63 0.31 -3.46
CA ASP A 142 12.55 -0.55 -4.17
C ASP A 142 11.83 -1.31 -5.30
N ALA A 143 12.56 -1.59 -6.37
CA ALA A 143 12.05 -2.34 -7.50
C ALA A 143 13.17 -3.16 -8.13
N GLY A 144 12.82 -4.37 -8.57
CA GLY A 144 13.77 -5.32 -9.12
C GLY A 144 13.08 -6.48 -9.82
N TYR A 145 13.76 -7.61 -9.82
CA TYR A 145 13.29 -8.83 -10.45
C TYR A 145 13.60 -10.04 -9.59
N ILE A 146 12.66 -10.98 -9.55
CA ILE A 146 12.86 -12.29 -8.94
C ILE A 146 12.88 -13.32 -10.07
N ASN A 147 13.86 -14.22 -10.02
CA ASN A 147 13.91 -15.36 -10.92
C ASN A 147 13.17 -16.53 -10.26
N LYS A 148 12.08 -16.99 -10.88
CA LYS A 148 11.38 -18.23 -10.49
C LYS A 148 11.21 -19.09 -11.74
N ASN A 149 11.65 -20.35 -11.69
CA ASN A 149 11.51 -21.31 -12.80
C ASN A 149 11.99 -20.75 -14.15
N ASP A 150 13.19 -20.14 -14.17
CA ASP A 150 13.79 -19.46 -15.34
C ASP A 150 13.00 -18.26 -15.90
N LEU A 151 11.91 -17.85 -15.24
CA LEU A 151 11.16 -16.64 -15.56
C LEU A 151 11.61 -15.49 -14.67
N ARG A 152 12.01 -14.39 -15.33
CA ARG A 152 12.36 -13.14 -14.67
C ARG A 152 11.10 -12.30 -14.44
N ILE A 153 10.60 -12.31 -13.21
CA ILE A 153 9.35 -11.64 -12.83
C ILE A 153 9.69 -10.28 -12.19
N PRO A 154 9.17 -9.16 -12.72
CA PRO A 154 9.38 -7.86 -12.08
C PRO A 154 8.63 -7.81 -10.74
N VAL A 155 9.27 -7.21 -9.74
CA VAL A 155 8.69 -6.99 -8.40
C VAL A 155 9.02 -5.59 -7.89
N PHE A 156 8.27 -5.15 -6.89
CA PHE A 156 8.51 -3.91 -6.16
C PHE A 156 8.15 -4.10 -4.70
N GLU A 157 8.78 -3.30 -3.85
CA GLU A 157 8.43 -3.16 -2.43
C GLU A 157 8.37 -1.66 -2.12
N VAL A 158 7.31 -1.27 -1.44
CA VAL A 158 7.21 0.06 -0.84
C VAL A 158 6.98 -0.13 0.64
N LYS A 159 7.77 0.52 1.50
CA LYS A 159 7.66 0.34 2.95
C LYS A 159 7.85 1.63 3.73
N VAL A 160 7.29 1.64 4.94
CA VAL A 160 7.52 2.67 5.95
C VAL A 160 7.65 1.99 7.31
N SER A 161 8.57 2.47 8.15
CA SER A 161 8.72 1.97 9.52
C SER A 161 7.52 2.38 10.38
N LYS A 162 7.04 1.47 11.22
CA LYS A 162 6.03 1.78 12.23
C LYS A 162 6.49 2.87 13.22
N ASP A 163 7.79 2.99 13.45
CA ASP A 163 8.36 4.07 14.29
C ASP A 163 8.06 5.45 13.73
N VAL A 164 8.19 5.59 12.41
CA VAL A 164 7.88 6.83 11.71
C VAL A 164 6.38 7.13 11.81
N LEU A 165 5.54 6.09 11.75
CA LEU A 165 4.10 6.23 11.86
C LEU A 165 3.62 6.59 13.28
N LEU A 166 4.33 6.14 14.30
CA LEU A 166 3.95 6.23 15.71
C LEU A 166 4.99 6.98 16.54
N HIS A 167 5.72 7.91 15.92
CA HIS A 167 6.88 8.61 16.50
C HIS A 167 6.63 9.35 17.82
N ASP A 168 5.39 9.73 18.12
CA ASP A 168 4.97 10.46 19.33
C ASP A 168 4.31 9.55 20.38
N GLN A 169 4.29 8.24 20.13
CA GLN A 169 3.72 7.25 21.04
C GLN A 169 4.77 6.64 21.95
N ASP A 170 4.30 5.98 23.00
CA ASP A 170 5.13 5.25 23.94
C ASP A 170 5.97 4.17 23.23
N GLU A 171 7.29 4.20 23.44
CA GLU A 171 8.25 3.30 22.81
C GLU A 171 7.95 1.82 23.12
N ASP A 172 7.45 1.51 24.32
CA ASP A 172 7.11 0.15 24.72
C ASP A 172 5.90 -0.36 23.92
N LEU A 173 4.90 0.50 23.70
CA LEU A 173 3.72 0.15 22.89
C LEU A 173 4.08 0.00 21.41
N VAL A 174 5.00 0.83 20.90
CA VAL A 174 5.51 0.71 19.53
C VAL A 174 6.34 -0.57 19.36
N ALA A 175 7.18 -0.90 20.33
CA ALA A 175 7.97 -2.13 20.33
C ALA A 175 7.06 -3.37 20.33
N GLN A 176 6.05 -3.40 21.20
CA GLN A 176 5.04 -4.46 21.21
C GLN A 176 4.35 -4.59 19.85
N GLU A 177 3.93 -3.47 19.25
CA GLU A 177 3.26 -3.47 17.94
C GLU A 177 4.14 -3.98 16.79
N LYS A 178 5.47 -3.85 16.87
CA LYS A 178 6.39 -4.41 15.87
C LYS A 178 6.48 -5.94 15.93
N GLU A 179 6.28 -6.50 17.11
CA GLU A 179 6.33 -7.96 17.37
C GLU A 179 4.97 -8.63 17.15
N VAL A 180 3.88 -7.86 17.01
CA VAL A 180 2.55 -8.40 16.75
C VAL A 180 2.54 -9.19 15.43
N VAL A 181 2.14 -10.46 15.55
CA VAL A 181 1.76 -11.33 14.43
C VAL A 181 0.27 -11.63 14.57
N SER A 182 -0.56 -10.95 13.77
CA SER A 182 -2.02 -11.08 13.84
C SER A 182 -2.63 -11.02 12.44
N VAL A 183 -3.74 -11.73 12.25
CA VAL A 183 -4.54 -11.66 11.02
C VAL A 183 -5.21 -10.28 10.87
N ASP A 184 -5.57 -9.67 12.00
CA ASP A 184 -6.24 -8.37 12.06
C ASP A 184 -5.26 -7.20 12.27
N GLY A 185 -3.95 -7.47 12.16
CA GLY A 185 -2.87 -6.51 12.37
C GLY A 185 -1.92 -6.40 11.17
N VAL A 186 -1.06 -5.38 11.20
CA VAL A 186 0.04 -5.25 10.24
C VAL A 186 1.21 -6.03 10.80
N ASN A 187 1.66 -7.08 10.10
CA ASN A 187 2.72 -7.95 10.61
C ASN A 187 4.11 -7.32 10.41
N GLY A 188 4.95 -7.43 11.44
CA GLY A 188 6.35 -6.98 11.42
C GLY A 188 6.55 -5.49 11.68
N ALA A 189 7.79 -5.03 11.56
CA ALA A 189 8.17 -3.65 11.93
C ALA A 189 7.80 -2.58 10.88
N PHE A 190 7.35 -3.00 9.70
CA PHE A 190 7.10 -2.13 8.57
C PHE A 190 5.65 -2.28 8.08
N LEU A 191 5.06 -1.17 7.64
CA LEU A 191 3.87 -1.20 6.80
C LEU A 191 4.36 -1.19 5.34
N SER A 192 4.02 -2.22 4.58
CA SER A 192 4.56 -2.42 3.23
C SER A 192 3.52 -2.90 2.22
N VAL A 193 3.79 -2.60 0.95
CA VAL A 193 3.07 -3.12 -0.22
C VAL A 193 4.03 -3.69 -1.25
N GLY A 194 3.69 -4.87 -1.74
CA GLY A 194 4.59 -5.66 -2.57
C GLY A 194 5.67 -6.37 -1.76
N SER A 195 6.55 -7.07 -2.47
CA SER A 195 7.67 -7.79 -1.87
C SER A 195 8.81 -7.91 -2.87
N MET A 196 10.05 -7.79 -2.38
CA MET A 196 11.26 -8.08 -3.17
C MET A 196 11.68 -9.56 -3.12
N THR A 197 11.13 -10.34 -2.19
CA THR A 197 11.45 -11.76 -1.99
C THR A 197 10.41 -12.69 -2.60
N GLU A 198 9.17 -12.23 -2.72
CA GLU A 198 8.05 -12.99 -3.27
C GLU A 198 7.34 -12.21 -4.37
N VAL A 199 6.68 -12.94 -5.28
CA VAL A 199 5.87 -12.33 -6.34
C VAL A 199 4.53 -11.92 -5.75
N MET A 200 4.54 -10.83 -4.98
CA MET A 200 3.37 -10.26 -4.35
C MET A 200 3.30 -8.78 -4.68
N THR A 201 2.07 -8.29 -4.88
CA THR A 201 1.79 -6.85 -5.06
C THR A 201 0.81 -6.34 -4.01
N SER A 202 0.36 -7.21 -3.09
CA SER A 202 -0.57 -6.90 -2.01
C SER A 202 0.11 -6.16 -0.85
N GLY A 203 -0.68 -5.43 -0.08
CA GLY A 203 -0.25 -4.84 1.19
C GLY A 203 -0.19 -5.87 2.31
N ASN A 204 0.60 -5.58 3.35
CA ASN A 204 0.68 -6.39 4.57
C ASN A 204 -0.33 -5.98 5.67
N TRP A 205 -1.40 -5.29 5.30
CA TRP A 205 -2.45 -4.81 6.19
C TRP A 205 -3.79 -5.54 5.97
N PRO A 206 -4.63 -5.68 7.01
CA PRO A 206 -5.96 -6.24 6.89
C PRO A 206 -6.92 -5.27 6.17
N ARG A 207 -8.00 -5.84 5.62
CA ARG A 207 -9.06 -5.09 4.92
C ARG A 207 -9.77 -4.05 5.79
N THR A 208 -9.63 -4.13 7.11
CA THR A 208 -10.21 -3.15 8.05
C THR A 208 -9.65 -1.74 7.86
N TYR A 209 -8.44 -1.61 7.30
CA TYR A 209 -7.83 -0.32 6.96
C TYR A 209 -8.16 0.16 5.54
N GLY A 210 -8.89 -0.63 4.74
CA GLY A 210 -9.23 -0.32 3.36
C GLY A 210 -10.41 -1.14 2.86
N ALA A 211 -11.60 -0.56 2.87
CA ALA A 211 -12.85 -1.21 2.46
C ALA A 211 -12.96 -1.47 0.94
N ASN A 212 -12.02 -0.98 0.12
CA ASN A 212 -12.14 -0.94 -1.35
C ASN A 212 -11.01 -1.70 -2.08
N ASP A 213 -10.53 -2.81 -1.52
CA ASP A 213 -9.51 -3.67 -2.16
C ASP A 213 -10.15 -4.78 -3.03
N GLN A 214 -10.97 -4.38 -4.00
CA GLN A 214 -11.46 -5.24 -5.10
C GLN A 214 -11.11 -4.63 -6.45
#